data_AF-A0A7W8EQ81-F1
#
_entry.id   AF-A0A7W8EQ81-F1
#
_cell.length_a   1.000
_cell.length_b   1.000
_cell.length_c   1.000
_cell.angle_alpha   90.00
_cell.angle_beta   90.00
_cell.angle_gamma   90.00
#
_symmetry.space_group_name_H-M   'P 1'
#
loop_
_entity.id
_entity.type
_entity.pdbx_description
1 polymer ?
#
loop_
_entity_poly.entity_id
_entity_poly.type
_entity_poly.pdbx_seq_one_letter_code
_entity_poly.pdbx_strand_id
1 'polypeptide(L)'
;MKRSEPLKLSMLAAGVGGAAIAGFGFAAGRDLYKGTKNSAGLLLLLAAAFVCPFIGGRGLVRGHNRGFFGTLFLTLIGNLLLIAISIAAWSVIIFYLISVTSTEANTHSLTGAIFLGASATLLMTATGILVGLFQRPKRLKIFAVVCANEDFMQKQGFKETGGSDITHYDQNGNALRFLEVHPAKIVFMAVGRRGKRAFIDLDSDGPMVAYSGIQ
;
A
#
# COMPACT_ATOMS: atom_id res chain seq x y z
N MET A 1 18.34 -6.00 12.53
CA MET A 1 17.02 -5.92 13.20
C MET A 1 15.94 -6.35 12.21
N LYS A 2 15.33 -7.52 12.43
CA LYS A 2 14.24 -8.06 11.63
C LYS A 2 12.94 -7.45 12.18
N ARG A 3 12.29 -6.53 11.45
CA ARG A 3 11.00 -5.98 11.88
C ARG A 3 9.95 -7.09 11.77
N SER A 4 9.23 -7.34 12.86
CA SER A 4 8.06 -8.20 12.91
C SER A 4 7.02 -7.73 11.89
N GLU A 5 6.33 -8.68 11.25
CA GLU A 5 5.20 -8.35 10.39
C GLU A 5 4.12 -7.63 11.22
N PRO A 6 3.42 -6.63 10.64
CA PRO A 6 2.39 -5.92 11.37
C PRO A 6 1.26 -6.87 11.79
N LEU A 7 0.92 -6.83 13.07
CA LEU A 7 -0.25 -7.48 13.69
C LEU A 7 -1.48 -7.41 12.79
N LYS A 8 -2.09 -8.55 12.45
CA LYS A 8 -3.26 -8.65 11.54
C LYS A 8 -4.44 -7.76 11.95
N LEU A 9 -4.58 -7.50 13.25
CA LEU A 9 -5.58 -6.60 13.85
C LEU A 9 -5.43 -5.13 13.42
N SER A 10 -4.18 -4.67 13.24
CA SER A 10 -3.89 -3.30 12.79
C SER A 10 -4.31 -3.04 11.34
N MET A 11 -4.41 -4.09 10.52
CA MET A 11 -4.78 -3.99 9.09
C MET A 11 -6.29 -4.10 8.85
N LEU A 12 -7.01 -4.86 9.68
CA LEU A 12 -8.45 -5.10 9.52
C LEU A 12 -9.30 -3.84 9.72
N ALA A 13 -8.88 -2.94 10.61
CA ALA A 13 -9.58 -1.66 10.86
C ALA A 13 -9.49 -0.66 9.67
N ALA A 14 -8.57 -0.86 8.72
CA ALA A 14 -8.27 0.11 7.65
C ALA A 14 -8.93 -0.21 6.29
N GLY A 15 -9.63 -1.34 6.15
CA GLY A 15 -9.75 -2.04 4.86
C GLY A 15 -11.10 -2.10 4.15
N VAL A 16 -12.14 -1.35 4.54
CA VAL A 16 -13.51 -1.60 4.02
C VAL A 16 -13.81 -0.90 2.68
N GLY A 17 -13.11 0.19 2.32
CA GLY A 17 -13.40 0.95 1.08
C GLY A 17 -12.83 0.39 -0.22
N GLY A 18 -11.87 -0.55 -0.17
CA GLY A 18 -11.13 -1.01 -1.36
C GLY A 18 -11.83 -2.07 -2.21
N ALA A 19 -12.75 -2.83 -1.62
CA ALA A 19 -13.32 -4.02 -2.25
C ALA A 19 -14.23 -3.71 -3.45
N ALA A 20 -15.01 -2.61 -3.40
CA ALA A 20 -15.93 -2.22 -4.46
C ALA A 20 -15.20 -1.72 -5.73
N ILE A 21 -14.13 -0.93 -5.56
CA ILE A 21 -13.32 -0.42 -6.67
C ILE A 21 -12.50 -1.55 -7.31
N ALA A 22 -12.00 -2.49 -6.50
CA ALA A 22 -11.30 -3.68 -6.99
C ALA A 22 -12.21 -4.60 -7.82
N GLY A 23 -13.48 -4.77 -7.43
CA GLY A 23 -14.47 -5.55 -8.19
C GLY A 23 -14.78 -4.97 -9.57
N PHE A 24 -14.97 -3.64 -9.64
CA PHE A 24 -15.19 -2.95 -10.93
C PHE A 24 -13.96 -3.00 -11.83
N GLY A 25 -12.76 -2.76 -11.29
CA GLY A 25 -11.52 -2.84 -12.06
C GLY A 25 -11.23 -4.24 -12.60
N PHE A 26 -11.54 -5.28 -11.82
CA PHE A 26 -11.38 -6.67 -12.24
C PHE A 26 -12.37 -7.08 -13.33
N ALA A 27 -13.64 -6.67 -13.21
CA ALA A 27 -14.65 -6.93 -14.24
C ALA A 27 -14.30 -6.23 -15.57
N ALA A 28 -13.96 -4.94 -15.53
CA ALA A 28 -13.55 -4.18 -16.70
C ALA A 28 -12.25 -4.72 -17.33
N GLY A 29 -11.27 -5.08 -16.51
CA GLY A 29 -10.01 -5.69 -16.97
C GLY A 29 -10.21 -7.06 -17.61
N ARG A 30 -11.12 -7.88 -17.07
CA ARG A 30 -11.48 -9.19 -17.63
C ARG A 30 -12.16 -9.05 -19.00
N ASP A 31 -13.05 -8.08 -19.15
CA ASP A 31 -13.75 -7.85 -20.42
C ASP A 31 -12.82 -7.26 -21.48
N LEU A 32 -11.94 -6.34 -21.11
CA LEU A 32 -10.85 -5.87 -21.98
C LEU A 32 -9.96 -7.03 -22.43
N TYR A 33 -9.50 -7.89 -21.51
CA TYR A 33 -8.63 -9.04 -21.82
C TYR A 33 -9.29 -10.04 -22.78
N LYS A 34 -10.58 -10.33 -22.60
CA LYS A 34 -11.33 -11.23 -23.51
C LYS A 34 -11.44 -10.65 -24.93
N GLY A 35 -11.59 -9.33 -25.06
CA GLY A 35 -11.69 -8.64 -26.36
C GLY A 35 -10.34 -8.42 -27.08
N THR A 36 -9.22 -8.51 -26.37
CA THR A 36 -7.88 -8.13 -26.88
C THR A 36 -6.84 -9.24 -26.80
N LYS A 37 -7.28 -10.51 -26.90
CA LYS A 37 -6.39 -11.68 -26.83
C LYS A 37 -5.21 -11.62 -27.83
N ASN A 38 -5.36 -10.88 -28.94
CA ASN A 38 -4.32 -10.65 -29.95
C ASN A 38 -3.50 -9.35 -29.77
N SER A 39 -3.85 -8.49 -28.82
CA SER A 39 -3.22 -7.17 -28.60
C SER A 39 -2.85 -6.92 -27.14
N ALA A 40 -2.64 -7.98 -26.36
CA ALA A 40 -2.22 -7.91 -24.95
C ALA A 40 -0.98 -7.05 -24.73
N GLY A 41 -0.02 -7.06 -25.68
CA GLY A 41 1.16 -6.21 -25.64
C GLY A 41 0.84 -4.72 -25.67
N LEU A 42 -0.18 -4.30 -26.44
CA LEU A 42 -0.60 -2.90 -26.53
C LEU A 42 -1.31 -2.44 -25.25
N LEU A 43 -2.13 -3.32 -24.63
CA LEU A 43 -2.71 -3.04 -23.32
C LEU A 43 -1.66 -2.90 -22.23
N LEU A 44 -0.64 -3.77 -22.21
CA LEU A 44 0.47 -3.65 -21.27
C LEU A 44 1.28 -2.37 -21.50
N LEU A 45 1.50 -1.99 -22.76
CA LEU A 45 2.20 -0.75 -23.11
C LEU A 45 1.42 0.48 -22.63
N LEU A 46 0.10 0.52 -22.84
CA LEU A 46 -0.77 1.58 -22.33
C LEU A 46 -0.79 1.61 -20.80
N ALA A 47 -0.90 0.45 -20.15
CA ALA A 47 -0.83 0.38 -18.69
C ALA A 47 0.52 0.91 -18.17
N ALA A 48 1.63 0.55 -18.80
CA ALA A 48 2.95 1.07 -18.45
C ALA A 48 3.07 2.58 -18.68
N ALA A 49 2.50 3.11 -19.77
CA ALA A 49 2.52 4.53 -20.07
C ALA A 49 1.73 5.37 -19.06
N PHE A 50 0.54 4.92 -18.63
CA PHE A 50 -0.35 5.73 -17.76
C PHE A 50 -0.24 5.40 -16.27
N VAL A 51 -0.10 4.11 -15.91
CA VAL A 51 -0.19 3.67 -14.51
C VAL A 51 1.17 3.78 -13.81
N CYS A 52 2.26 3.38 -14.45
CA CYS A 52 3.59 3.42 -13.86
C CYS A 52 4.08 4.83 -13.43
N PRO A 53 3.90 5.92 -14.20
CA PRO A 53 4.40 7.23 -13.79
C PRO A 53 3.60 7.80 -12.62
N PHE A 54 2.29 7.53 -12.58
CA PHE A 54 1.42 7.92 -11.46
C PHE A 54 1.78 7.15 -10.18
N ILE A 55 1.91 5.82 -10.27
CA ILE A 55 2.30 5.00 -9.12
C ILE A 55 3.71 5.35 -8.66
N GLY A 56 4.65 5.57 -9.58
CA GLY A 56 6.02 6.00 -9.28
C GLY A 56 6.06 7.34 -8.56
N GLY A 57 5.40 8.37 -9.10
CA GLY A 57 5.30 9.70 -8.50
C GLY A 57 4.66 9.67 -7.11
N ARG A 58 3.50 9.00 -6.98
CA ARG A 58 2.82 8.82 -5.68
C ARG A 58 3.70 8.05 -4.70
N GLY A 59 4.36 7.02 -5.21
CA GLY A 59 5.27 6.15 -4.48
C GLY A 59 6.41 6.94 -3.85
N LEU A 60 6.99 7.93 -4.52
CA LEU A 60 8.13 8.69 -3.97
C LEU A 60 7.79 9.48 -2.70
N VAL A 61 6.58 10.04 -2.59
CA VAL A 61 6.26 11.07 -1.57
C VAL A 61 5.20 10.67 -0.56
N ARG A 62 4.45 9.58 -0.77
CA ARG A 62 3.35 9.15 0.12
C ARG A 62 3.75 8.81 1.57
N GLY A 63 5.05 8.74 1.85
CA GLY A 63 5.62 8.34 3.14
C GLY A 63 5.48 6.84 3.38
N HIS A 64 6.52 6.18 3.89
CA HIS A 64 6.48 4.76 4.21
C HIS A 64 7.21 4.49 5.52
N ASN A 65 6.66 3.58 6.32
CA ASN A 65 7.35 3.04 7.48
C ASN A 65 8.25 1.87 7.06
N ARG A 66 9.34 2.18 6.35
CA ARG A 66 10.34 1.20 5.89
C ARG A 66 11.69 1.51 6.53
N GLY A 67 12.49 0.48 6.81
CA GLY A 67 13.89 0.67 7.21
C GLY A 67 14.72 1.32 6.10
N PHE A 68 15.96 1.71 6.40
CA PHE A 68 16.86 2.40 5.46
C PHE A 68 16.91 1.76 4.07
N PHE A 69 17.22 0.45 4.00
CA PHE A 69 17.28 -0.29 2.74
C PHE A 69 15.94 -0.36 2.01
N GLY A 70 14.84 -0.52 2.74
CA GLY A 70 13.50 -0.52 2.13
C GLY A 70 13.14 0.83 1.53
N THR A 71 13.58 1.93 2.15
CA THR A 71 13.39 3.28 1.60
C THR A 71 14.26 3.49 0.36
N LEU A 72 15.54 3.12 0.40
CA LEU A 72 16.42 3.27 -0.75
C LEU A 72 15.97 2.43 -1.97
N PHE A 73 15.77 1.12 -1.78
CA PHE A 73 15.47 0.23 -2.91
C PHE A 73 14.02 0.31 -3.38
N LEU A 74 13.04 0.30 -2.47
CA LEU A 74 11.63 0.22 -2.84
C LEU A 74 10.95 1.58 -2.95
N THR A 75 11.49 2.62 -2.31
CA THR A 75 10.89 3.97 -2.38
C THR A 75 11.62 4.85 -3.39
N LEU A 76 12.94 4.84 -3.43
CA LEU A 76 13.68 5.63 -4.42
C LEU A 76 13.85 4.85 -5.73
N ILE A 77 14.65 3.79 -5.73
CA ILE A 77 15.06 3.08 -6.96
C ILE A 77 13.84 2.48 -7.67
N GLY A 78 12.98 1.74 -6.96
CA GLY A 78 11.80 1.10 -7.54
C GLY A 78 10.84 2.08 -8.20
N ASN A 79 10.60 3.25 -7.60
CA ASN A 79 9.69 4.24 -8.18
C ASN A 79 10.34 5.02 -9.33
N LEU A 80 11.65 5.27 -9.28
CA LEU A 80 12.38 5.85 -10.41
C LEU A 80 12.39 4.91 -11.62
N LEU A 81 12.53 3.60 -11.40
CA LEU A 81 12.41 2.61 -12.47
C LEU A 81 11.01 2.60 -13.09
N LEU A 82 9.95 2.72 -12.28
CA LEU A 82 8.58 2.84 -12.81
C LEU A 82 8.40 4.08 -13.69
N ILE A 83 8.99 5.20 -13.31
CA ILE A 83 8.99 6.43 -14.12
C ILE A 83 9.77 6.22 -15.41
N ALA A 84 10.96 5.60 -15.35
CA ALA A 84 11.78 5.32 -16.53
C ALA A 84 11.08 4.37 -17.53
N ILE A 85 10.40 3.33 -17.03
CA ILE A 85 9.58 2.42 -17.86
C ILE A 85 8.47 3.19 -18.56
N SER A 86 7.84 4.15 -17.88
CA SER A 86 6.79 4.98 -18.48
C SER A 86 7.33 5.91 -19.57
N ILE A 87 8.51 6.50 -19.39
CA ILE A 87 9.16 7.30 -20.44
C ILE A 87 9.37 6.44 -21.68
N ALA A 88 9.92 5.23 -21.51
CA ALA A 88 10.10 4.31 -22.63
C ALA A 88 8.77 3.94 -23.30
N ALA A 89 7.73 3.63 -22.51
CA ALA A 89 6.42 3.27 -23.04
C ALA A 89 5.78 4.42 -23.85
N TRP A 90 5.77 5.64 -23.31
CA TRP A 90 5.29 6.82 -24.03
C TRP A 90 6.11 7.12 -25.28
N SER A 91 7.44 6.98 -25.21
CA SER A 91 8.32 7.19 -26.36
C SER A 91 8.00 6.23 -27.50
N VAL A 92 7.75 4.95 -27.19
CA VAL A 92 7.34 3.94 -28.18
C VAL A 92 5.98 4.28 -28.79
N ILE A 93 4.99 4.67 -27.98
CA ILE A 93 3.65 5.06 -28.46
C ILE A 93 3.75 6.26 -29.39
N ILE A 94 4.45 7.31 -28.98
CA ILE A 94 4.57 8.55 -29.75
C ILE A 94 5.40 8.32 -31.02
N PHE A 95 6.47 7.52 -30.95
CA PHE A 95 7.25 7.14 -32.12
C PHE A 95 6.41 6.38 -33.14
N TYR A 96 5.58 5.42 -32.69
CA TYR A 96 4.64 4.71 -33.57
C TYR A 96 3.65 5.68 -34.22
N LEU A 97 3.05 6.59 -33.44
CA LEU A 97 2.11 7.59 -33.97
C LEU A 97 2.76 8.47 -35.03
N ILE A 98 3.95 9.03 -34.75
CA ILE A 98 4.71 9.86 -35.69
C ILE A 98 5.02 9.07 -36.97
N SER A 99 5.41 7.80 -36.84
CA SER A 99 5.77 6.94 -37.98
C SER A 99 4.58 6.61 -38.88
N VAL A 100 3.37 6.52 -38.31
CA VAL A 100 2.14 6.25 -39.06
C VAL A 100 1.60 7.53 -39.73
N THR A 101 1.79 8.70 -39.11
CA THR A 101 1.23 9.96 -39.62
C THR A 101 2.17 10.74 -40.55
N SER A 102 3.47 10.48 -40.50
CA SER A 102 4.47 11.23 -41.28
C SER A 102 4.82 10.48 -42.56
N THR A 103 4.54 11.07 -43.72
CA THR A 103 4.90 10.52 -45.05
C THR A 103 6.38 10.72 -45.40
N GLU A 104 7.11 11.58 -44.69
CA GLU A 104 8.53 11.81 -44.89
C GLU A 104 9.38 11.22 -43.76
N ALA A 105 10.49 10.57 -44.15
CA ALA A 105 11.44 9.93 -43.26
C ALA A 105 12.24 10.98 -42.47
N ASN A 106 11.65 11.50 -41.38
CA ASN A 106 12.31 12.45 -40.49
C ASN A 106 13.34 11.74 -39.60
N THR A 107 14.62 12.06 -39.83
CA THR A 107 15.79 11.62 -39.04
C THR A 107 15.76 12.06 -37.57
N HIS A 108 14.90 13.01 -37.19
CA HIS A 108 14.72 13.49 -35.81
C HIS A 108 13.50 12.88 -35.06
N SER A 109 12.82 11.90 -35.65
CA SER A 109 11.59 11.30 -35.12
C SER A 109 11.76 10.61 -33.75
N LEU A 110 12.89 9.93 -33.51
CA LEU A 110 13.15 9.25 -32.24
C LEU A 110 13.38 10.23 -31.09
N THR A 111 14.23 11.24 -31.30
CA THR A 111 14.53 12.26 -30.28
C THR A 111 13.27 13.02 -29.89
N GLY A 112 12.46 13.43 -30.87
CA GLY A 112 11.16 14.08 -30.62
C GLY A 112 10.21 13.20 -29.80
N ALA A 113 10.13 11.90 -30.11
CA ALA A 113 9.29 10.96 -29.37
C ALA A 113 9.74 10.80 -27.90
N ILE A 114 11.04 10.78 -27.64
CA ILE A 114 11.59 10.72 -26.26
C ILE A 114 11.24 11.99 -25.48
N PHE A 115 11.42 13.17 -26.07
CA PHE A 115 11.10 14.44 -25.40
C PHE A 115 9.60 14.57 -25.07
N LEU A 116 8.73 14.26 -26.04
CA LEU A 116 7.29 14.28 -25.82
C LEU A 116 6.86 13.20 -24.81
N GLY A 117 7.47 12.02 -24.86
CA GLY A 117 7.18 10.93 -23.92
C GLY A 117 7.63 11.24 -22.49
N ALA A 118 8.78 11.89 -22.33
CA ALA A 118 9.24 12.40 -21.04
C ALA A 118 8.30 13.49 -20.50
N SER A 119 7.82 14.39 -21.37
CA SER A 119 6.88 15.45 -20.99
C SER A 119 5.54 14.88 -20.52
N ALA A 120 4.99 13.90 -21.23
CA ALA A 120 3.76 13.21 -20.84
C ALA A 120 3.91 12.47 -19.50
N THR A 121 5.03 11.76 -19.33
CA THR A 121 5.40 11.10 -18.07
C THR A 121 5.46 12.11 -16.92
N LEU A 122 6.11 13.26 -17.12
CA LEU A 122 6.28 14.29 -16.09
C LEU A 122 4.95 14.80 -15.55
N LEU A 123 3.98 15.06 -16.43
CA LEU A 123 2.63 15.50 -16.03
C LEU A 123 1.94 14.45 -15.16
N MET A 124 2.02 13.17 -15.53
CA MET A 124 1.41 12.07 -14.77
C MET A 124 2.15 11.78 -13.45
N THR A 125 3.47 11.93 -13.44
CA THR A 125 4.26 11.84 -12.21
C THR A 125 3.92 12.98 -11.26
N ALA A 126 3.71 14.20 -11.76
CA ALA A 126 3.31 15.35 -10.95
C ALA A 126 1.96 15.13 -10.26
N THR A 127 0.96 14.60 -10.97
CA THR A 127 -0.34 14.26 -10.35
C THR A 127 -0.18 13.17 -9.29
N GLY A 128 0.64 12.15 -9.55
CA GLY A 128 0.99 11.12 -8.57
C GLY A 128 1.62 11.72 -7.31
N ILE A 129 2.58 12.62 -7.46
CA ILE A 129 3.25 13.33 -6.36
C ILE A 129 2.23 14.11 -5.52
N LEU A 130 1.36 14.91 -6.16
CA LEU A 130 0.33 15.68 -5.46
C LEU A 130 -0.56 14.76 -4.61
N VAL A 131 -1.07 13.68 -5.20
CA VAL A 131 -1.89 12.68 -4.48
C VAL A 131 -1.10 12.06 -3.32
N GLY A 132 0.18 11.76 -3.52
CA GLY A 132 1.04 11.21 -2.48
C GLY A 132 1.24 12.17 -1.30
N LEU A 133 1.44 13.46 -1.58
CA LEU A 133 1.59 14.50 -0.55
C LEU A 133 0.32 14.65 0.30
N PHE A 134 -0.86 14.65 -0.32
CA PHE A 134 -2.13 14.69 0.42
C PHE A 134 -2.37 13.44 1.28
N GLN A 135 -1.85 12.28 0.88
CA GLN A 135 -1.96 11.04 1.65
C GLN A 135 -0.94 10.96 2.80
N ARG A 136 0.22 11.61 2.66
CA ARG A 136 1.33 11.55 3.61
C ARG A 136 0.94 11.82 5.07
N PRO A 137 0.22 12.91 5.44
CA PRO A 137 -0.07 13.19 6.86
C PRO A 137 -0.93 12.09 7.49
N LYS A 138 -1.97 11.63 6.78
CA LYS A 138 -2.84 10.54 7.27
C LYS A 138 -2.05 9.25 7.46
N ARG A 139 -1.15 8.90 6.53
CA ARG A 139 -0.32 7.69 6.65
C ARG A 139 0.68 7.79 7.78
N LEU A 140 1.35 8.93 7.96
CA LEU A 140 2.30 9.13 9.04
C LEU A 140 1.63 9.04 10.41
N LYS A 141 0.40 9.59 10.56
CA LYS A 141 -0.39 9.43 11.79
C LYS A 141 -0.67 7.95 12.07
N ILE A 142 -1.15 7.20 11.07
CA ILE A 142 -1.39 5.75 11.22
C ILE A 142 -0.11 5.01 11.63
N PHE A 143 1.04 5.34 11.02
CA PHE A 143 2.31 4.71 11.38
C PHE A 143 2.75 5.04 12.82
N ALA A 144 2.54 6.27 13.27
CA ALA A 144 2.83 6.65 14.65
C ALA A 144 1.97 5.85 15.63
N VAL A 145 0.67 5.71 15.35
CA VAL A 145 -0.25 4.90 16.17
C VAL A 145 0.16 3.43 16.19
N VAL A 146 0.50 2.84 15.03
CA VAL A 146 0.95 1.46 14.95
C VAL A 146 2.24 1.23 15.75
N CYS A 147 3.23 2.13 15.62
CA CYS A 147 4.47 2.02 16.40
C CYS A 147 4.21 2.18 17.90
N ALA A 148 3.36 3.12 18.32
CA ALA A 148 2.98 3.27 19.72
C ALA A 148 2.29 2.01 20.28
N ASN A 149 1.44 1.37 19.48
CA ASN A 149 0.74 0.14 19.86
C ASN A 149 1.69 -1.06 19.93
N GLU A 150 2.62 -1.18 18.98
CA GLU A 150 3.68 -2.20 19.02
C GLU A 150 4.55 -2.05 20.28
N ASP A 151 4.96 -0.82 20.60
CA ASP A 151 5.73 -0.51 21.80
C ASP A 151 4.93 -0.82 23.09
N PHE A 152 3.64 -0.50 23.12
CA PHE A 152 2.74 -0.84 24.23
C PHE A 152 2.65 -2.35 24.44
N MET A 153 2.39 -3.10 23.37
CA MET A 153 2.26 -4.57 23.44
C MET A 153 3.56 -5.22 23.91
N GLN A 154 4.71 -4.75 23.43
CA GLN A 154 6.02 -5.22 23.87
C GLN A 154 6.27 -4.91 25.36
N LYS A 155 5.97 -3.69 25.82
CA LYS A 155 6.11 -3.28 27.22
C LYS A 155 5.21 -4.11 28.15
N GLN A 156 4.00 -4.43 27.71
CA GLN A 156 3.04 -5.26 28.44
C GLN A 156 3.30 -6.77 28.28
N GLY A 157 4.42 -7.16 27.65
CA GLY A 157 4.85 -8.56 27.54
C GLY A 157 3.94 -9.45 26.69
N PHE A 158 3.16 -8.87 25.77
CA PHE A 158 2.28 -9.66 24.91
C PHE A 158 3.08 -10.50 23.92
N LYS A 159 2.66 -11.76 23.74
CA LYS A 159 3.22 -12.67 22.73
C LYS A 159 2.12 -13.19 21.82
N GLU A 160 2.25 -12.94 20.53
CA GLU A 160 1.36 -13.51 19.52
C GLU A 160 1.71 -14.95 19.18
N THR A 161 0.68 -15.76 18.99
CA THR A 161 0.78 -17.18 18.61
C THR A 161 0.36 -17.44 17.17
N GLY A 162 -0.30 -16.48 16.51
CA GLY A 162 -0.81 -16.63 15.15
C GLY A 162 -1.93 -17.66 14.97
N GLY A 163 -2.38 -18.30 16.06
CA GLY A 163 -3.46 -19.29 16.08
C GLY A 163 -4.86 -18.66 16.11
N SER A 164 -5.88 -19.47 15.83
CA SER A 164 -7.29 -19.06 15.85
C SER A 164 -7.95 -19.14 17.22
N ASP A 165 -7.52 -20.09 18.07
CA ASP A 165 -8.11 -20.32 19.39
C ASP A 165 -7.35 -19.60 20.50
N ILE A 166 -6.03 -19.63 20.45
CA ILE A 166 -5.15 -18.79 21.28
C ILE A 166 -4.48 -17.84 20.31
N THR A 167 -4.75 -16.55 20.49
CA THR A 167 -4.22 -15.49 19.62
C THR A 167 -3.02 -14.81 20.25
N HIS A 168 -3.04 -14.65 21.59
CA HIS A 168 -2.04 -13.92 22.35
C HIS A 168 -1.82 -14.58 23.71
N TYR A 169 -0.66 -14.35 24.30
CA TYR A 169 -0.39 -14.50 25.73
C TYR A 169 -0.12 -13.13 26.35
N ASP A 170 -0.60 -12.90 27.56
CA ASP A 170 -0.23 -11.71 28.34
C ASP A 170 1.10 -11.90 29.09
N GLN A 171 1.59 -10.84 29.76
CA GLN A 171 2.79 -10.89 30.61
C GLN A 171 2.78 -11.98 31.69
N ASN A 172 1.60 -12.39 32.14
CA ASN A 172 1.42 -13.41 33.17
C ASN A 172 1.32 -14.83 32.58
N GLY A 173 1.45 -14.97 31.26
CA GLY A 173 1.32 -16.24 30.54
C GLY A 173 -0.12 -16.71 30.36
N ASN A 174 -1.12 -15.86 30.62
CA ASN A 174 -2.52 -16.24 30.39
C ASN A 174 -2.82 -16.25 28.88
N ALA A 175 -3.49 -17.31 28.42
CA ALA A 175 -3.92 -17.44 27.04
C ALA A 175 -5.14 -16.56 26.75
N LEU A 176 -5.03 -15.73 25.72
CA LEU A 176 -6.03 -14.77 25.28
C LEU A 176 -6.47 -15.05 23.85
N ARG A 177 -7.79 -15.04 23.65
CA ARG A 177 -8.43 -15.08 22.33
C ARG A 177 -9.02 -13.73 22.01
N PHE A 178 -8.58 -13.13 20.92
CA PHE A 178 -9.20 -11.92 20.39
C PHE A 178 -10.66 -12.19 20.04
N LEU A 179 -11.56 -11.31 20.50
CA LEU A 179 -12.99 -11.36 20.20
C LEU A 179 -13.38 -10.27 19.22
N GLU A 180 -13.22 -9.02 19.62
CA GLU A 180 -13.76 -7.86 18.91
C GLU A 180 -13.02 -6.56 19.25
N VAL A 181 -13.10 -5.58 18.32
CA VAL A 181 -12.59 -4.22 18.50
C VAL A 181 -13.76 -3.26 18.58
N HIS A 182 -13.80 -2.45 19.64
CA HIS A 182 -14.69 -1.29 19.79
C HIS A 182 -13.87 0.00 19.65
N PRO A 183 -14.52 1.16 19.38
CA PRO A 183 -13.81 2.43 19.24
C PRO A 183 -12.91 2.81 20.43
N ALA A 184 -13.32 2.43 21.66
CA ALA A 184 -12.61 2.77 22.89
C ALA A 184 -11.85 1.60 23.53
N LYS A 185 -12.01 0.36 23.04
CA LYS A 185 -11.36 -0.81 23.65
C LYS A 185 -11.28 -2.03 22.74
N ILE A 186 -10.29 -2.86 22.97
CA ILE A 186 -10.12 -4.18 22.38
C ILE A 186 -10.48 -5.23 23.41
N VAL A 187 -11.30 -6.21 23.03
CA VAL A 187 -11.83 -7.23 23.94
C VAL A 187 -11.18 -8.58 23.65
N PHE A 188 -10.69 -9.22 24.71
CA PHE A 188 -10.17 -10.57 24.70
C PHE A 188 -10.98 -11.47 25.63
N MET A 189 -11.14 -12.73 25.24
CA MET A 189 -11.59 -13.81 26.11
C MET A 189 -10.37 -14.51 26.73
N ALA A 190 -10.41 -14.79 28.02
CA ALA A 190 -9.42 -15.63 28.67
C ALA A 190 -9.70 -17.11 28.36
N VAL A 191 -8.81 -17.76 27.62
CA VAL A 191 -8.96 -19.17 27.25
C VAL A 191 -8.80 -20.04 28.49
N GLY A 192 -9.72 -20.99 28.69
CA GLY A 192 -9.74 -21.85 29.89
C GLY A 192 -10.36 -21.20 31.13
N ARG A 193 -10.79 -19.93 31.08
CA ARG A 193 -11.48 -19.27 32.20
C ARG A 193 -12.88 -18.81 31.78
N ARG A 194 -13.91 -19.47 32.29
CA ARG A 194 -15.31 -19.19 31.92
C ARG A 194 -15.73 -17.79 32.35
N GLY A 195 -16.27 -17.01 31.41
CA GLY A 195 -16.84 -15.68 31.66
C GLY A 195 -15.82 -14.57 31.92
N LYS A 196 -14.51 -14.87 31.90
CA LYS A 196 -13.46 -13.91 32.19
C LYS A 196 -12.95 -13.24 30.91
N ARG A 197 -12.74 -11.92 30.97
CA ARG A 197 -12.33 -11.10 29.82
C ARG A 197 -11.15 -10.22 30.18
N ALA A 198 -10.40 -9.82 29.17
CA ALA A 198 -9.37 -8.82 29.31
C ALA A 198 -9.59 -7.71 28.27
N PHE A 199 -9.22 -6.49 28.63
CA PHE A 199 -9.47 -5.30 27.83
C PHE A 199 -8.17 -4.53 27.64
N ILE A 200 -8.01 -3.99 26.43
CA ILE A 200 -7.03 -2.94 26.16
C ILE A 200 -7.80 -1.68 25.81
N ASP A 201 -7.63 -0.62 26.60
CA ASP A 201 -8.28 0.65 26.34
C ASP A 201 -7.56 1.41 25.23
N LEU A 202 -8.34 2.06 24.37
CA LEU A 202 -7.89 2.86 23.23
C LEU A 202 -8.19 4.34 23.49
N ASP A 203 -7.22 5.20 23.15
CA ASP A 203 -7.45 6.64 23.07
C ASP A 203 -8.26 6.99 21.80
N SER A 204 -8.83 8.20 21.78
CA SER A 204 -9.64 8.77 20.70
C SER A 204 -9.03 8.67 19.30
N ASP A 205 -7.70 8.64 19.22
CA ASP A 205 -6.93 8.54 17.98
C ASP A 205 -6.48 7.11 17.61
N GLY A 206 -6.82 6.11 18.43
CA GLY A 206 -6.46 4.70 18.25
C GLY A 206 -5.23 4.14 19.01
N PRO A 207 -4.37 4.91 19.69
CA PRO A 207 -3.31 4.35 20.54
C PRO A 207 -3.85 3.51 21.70
N MET A 208 -3.17 2.41 22.03
CA MET A 208 -3.41 1.61 23.22
C MET A 208 -2.82 2.31 24.45
N VAL A 209 -3.63 2.50 25.50
CA VAL A 209 -3.25 3.26 26.69
C VAL A 209 -3.14 2.42 27.95
N ALA A 210 -4.02 1.44 28.14
CA ALA A 210 -4.04 0.62 29.35
C ALA A 210 -4.48 -0.82 29.08
N TYR A 211 -3.98 -1.76 29.89
CA TYR A 211 -4.40 -3.16 29.88
C TYR A 211 -5.05 -3.49 31.23
N SER A 212 -6.29 -3.97 31.20
CA SER A 212 -7.08 -4.22 32.40
C SER A 212 -6.70 -5.48 33.17
N GLY A 213 -5.92 -6.38 32.54
CA GLY A 213 -5.79 -7.76 32.98
C GLY A 213 -7.09 -8.56 32.82
N ILE A 214 -7.06 -9.81 33.27
CA ILE A 214 -8.23 -10.69 33.26
C ILE A 214 -9.14 -10.34 34.44
N GLN A 215 -10.40 -9.99 34.13
CA GLN A 215 -11.46 -9.66 35.09
C GLN A 215 -12.66 -10.59 34.92
#